data_AF-A0A9D8ZRC9-F1
#
_entry.id   AF-A0A9D8ZRC9-F1
#
_cell.length_a   1.000
_cell.length_b   1.000
_cell.length_c   1.000
_cell.angle_alpha   90.00
_cell.angle_beta   90.00
_cell.angle_gamma   90.00
#
_symmetry.space_group_name_H-M   'P 1'
#
loop_
_entity.id
_entity.type
_entity.pdbx_description
1 polymer ?
#
loop_
_entity_poly.entity_id
_entity_poly.type
_entity_poly.pdbx_seq_one_letter_code
_entity_poly.pdbx_strand_id
1 'polypeptide(L)'
;MDTIQFTVHEFVTLMGILNERVRDGDGVPDTSVWHKWKKRYQDLDKELEKLDMMERADMLFDGKVKFDDVPAPDIQEVLSLVDDHIKHEQSLIEENDPDADPEEVEIWQTLHARLETSLDWDG
;
A
#
# COMPACT_ATOMS: atom_id res chain seq x y z
N MET A 1 4.09 -14.04 -13.01
CA MET A 1 3.59 -14.23 -11.61
C MET A 1 4.78 -14.00 -10.73
N ASP A 2 4.72 -13.00 -9.86
CA ASP A 2 5.89 -12.56 -9.12
C ASP A 2 5.64 -12.57 -7.61
N THR A 3 6.73 -12.64 -6.86
CA THR A 3 6.73 -12.42 -5.43
C THR A 3 6.89 -10.94 -5.15
N ILE A 4 5.89 -10.35 -4.52
CA ILE A 4 5.96 -8.95 -4.08
C ILE A 4 6.08 -8.88 -2.57
N GLN A 5 6.79 -7.86 -2.11
CA GLN A 5 6.94 -7.55 -0.70
C GLN A 5 6.63 -6.07 -0.49
N PHE A 6 5.96 -5.78 0.62
CA PHE A 6 5.68 -4.44 1.11
C PHE A 6 6.28 -4.25 2.49
N THR A 7 6.55 -3.01 2.90
CA THR A 7 6.57 -2.67 4.32
C THR A 7 5.15 -2.79 4.89
N VAL A 8 5.03 -2.88 6.22
CA VAL A 8 3.72 -2.85 6.88
C VAL A 8 3.02 -1.53 6.58
N HIS A 9 3.73 -0.40 6.67
CA HIS A 9 3.24 0.94 6.30
C HIS A 9 2.65 0.96 4.89
N GLU A 10 3.44 0.57 3.88
CA GLU A 10 3.00 0.51 2.48
C GLU A 10 1.70 -0.32 2.33
N PHE A 11 1.67 -1.51 2.93
CA PHE A 11 0.53 -2.41 2.81
C PHE A 11 -0.74 -1.89 3.52
N VAL A 12 -0.62 -1.37 4.75
CA VAL A 12 -1.79 -0.89 5.49
C VAL A 12 -2.37 0.36 4.86
N THR A 13 -1.54 1.24 4.30
CA THR A 13 -2.01 2.45 3.61
C THR A 13 -2.77 2.10 2.33
N LEU A 14 -2.22 1.23 1.48
CA LEU A 14 -2.89 0.78 0.24
C LEU A 14 -4.23 0.08 0.53
N MET A 15 -4.24 -0.82 1.52
CA MET A 15 -5.46 -1.51 1.93
C MET A 15 -6.45 -0.59 2.63
N GLY A 16 -5.96 0.45 3.32
CA GLY A 16 -6.74 1.54 3.89
C GLY A 16 -7.52 2.28 2.81
N ILE A 17 -6.85 2.72 1.74
CA ILE A 17 -7.48 3.39 0.59
C ILE A 17 -8.63 2.53 0.01
N LEU A 18 -8.39 1.23 -0.20
CA LEU A 18 -9.43 0.32 -0.70
C LEU A 18 -10.57 0.13 0.30
N ASN A 19 -10.26 0.03 1.59
CA ASN A 19 -11.27 -0.08 2.64
C ASN A 19 -12.16 1.16 2.70
N GLU A 20 -11.60 2.35 2.51
CA GLU A 20 -12.35 3.60 2.46
C GLU A 20 -13.28 3.66 1.25
N ARG A 21 -12.81 3.31 0.05
CA ARG A 21 -13.66 3.20 -1.15
C ARG A 21 -14.86 2.27 -0.92
N VAL A 22 -14.64 1.14 -0.24
CA VAL A 22 -15.71 0.20 0.11
C VAL A 22 -16.68 0.78 1.15
N ARG A 23 -16.16 1.48 2.16
CA ARG A 23 -16.97 2.09 3.23
C ARG A 23 -17.83 3.23 2.71
N ASP A 24 -17.29 4.03 1.80
CA ASP A 24 -17.92 5.26 1.31
C ASP A 24 -18.92 4.98 0.17
N GLY A 25 -18.97 3.74 -0.32
CA GLY A 25 -19.99 3.25 -1.25
C GLY A 25 -19.57 3.27 -2.72
N ASP A 26 -18.35 3.74 -3.02
CA ASP A 26 -17.74 3.63 -4.35
C ASP A 26 -17.52 2.16 -4.74
N GLY A 27 -17.28 1.32 -3.73
CA GLY A 27 -17.01 -0.10 -3.90
C GLY A 27 -15.65 -0.36 -4.53
N VAL A 28 -15.38 -1.63 -4.79
CA VAL A 28 -14.21 -2.08 -5.55
C VAL A 28 -14.66 -3.20 -6.50
N PRO A 29 -14.00 -3.40 -7.66
CA PRO A 29 -14.31 -4.51 -8.54
C PRO A 29 -14.16 -5.87 -7.81
N ASP A 30 -14.98 -6.87 -8.16
CA ASP A 30 -14.89 -8.22 -7.57
C ASP A 30 -13.50 -8.88 -7.76
N THR A 31 -12.75 -8.45 -8.79
CA THR A 31 -11.39 -8.92 -9.08
C THR A 31 -10.31 -8.25 -8.24
N SER A 32 -10.67 -7.22 -7.46
CA SER A 32 -9.73 -6.38 -6.71
C SER A 32 -8.89 -7.17 -5.71
N VAL A 33 -7.64 -6.73 -5.53
CA VAL A 33 -6.75 -7.18 -4.45
C VAL A 33 -7.36 -7.01 -3.07
N TRP A 34 -8.33 -6.09 -2.91
CA TRP A 34 -9.12 -5.97 -1.68
C TRP A 34 -9.68 -7.31 -1.22
N HIS A 35 -10.37 -8.05 -2.10
CA HIS A 35 -11.02 -9.30 -1.75
C HIS A 35 -10.02 -10.40 -1.39
N LYS A 36 -8.81 -10.33 -1.94
CA LYS A 36 -7.73 -11.30 -1.74
C LYS A 36 -6.97 -11.02 -0.44
N TRP A 37 -6.73 -9.74 -0.13
CA TRP A 37 -5.81 -9.34 0.93
C TRP A 37 -6.51 -8.77 2.18
N LYS A 38 -7.82 -8.49 2.12
CA LYS A 38 -8.60 -7.94 3.25
C LYS A 38 -8.39 -8.70 4.56
N LYS A 39 -8.35 -10.03 4.51
CA LYS A 39 -8.14 -10.83 5.72
C LYS A 39 -6.77 -10.55 6.34
N ARG A 40 -5.71 -10.48 5.53
CA ARG A 40 -4.36 -10.17 6.02
C ARG A 40 -4.29 -8.75 6.59
N TYR A 41 -4.92 -7.78 5.92
CA TYR A 41 -5.07 -6.41 6.42
C TYR A 41 -5.75 -6.37 7.79
N GLN A 42 -6.90 -7.01 7.96
CA GLN A 42 -7.63 -7.04 9.22
C GLN A 42 -6.87 -7.76 10.36
N ASP A 43 -6.13 -8.82 10.03
CA ASP A 43 -5.34 -9.55 11.01
C ASP A 43 -4.12 -8.71 11.44
N LEU A 44 -3.49 -7.98 10.52
CA LEU A 44 -2.37 -7.07 10.79
C LEU A 44 -2.80 -5.82 11.57
N ASP A 45 -3.95 -5.23 11.24
CA ASP A 45 -4.51 -4.08 11.97
C ASP A 45 -4.70 -4.41 13.47
N LYS A 46 -5.28 -5.58 13.76
CA LYS A 46 -5.41 -6.09 15.15
C LYS A 46 -4.07 -6.43 15.82
N GLU A 47 -3.04 -6.75 15.04
CA GLU A 47 -1.69 -6.96 15.57
C GLU A 47 -1.09 -5.61 15.99
N LEU A 48 -1.22 -4.58 15.13
CA LEU A 48 -0.74 -3.23 15.40
C LEU A 48 -1.46 -2.57 16.58
N GLU A 49 -2.76 -2.79 16.75
CA GLU A 49 -3.54 -2.26 17.88
C GLU A 49 -3.06 -2.76 19.27
N LYS A 50 -2.34 -3.88 19.32
CA LYS A 50 -1.82 -4.46 20.58
C LYS A 50 -0.46 -3.91 20.98
N LEU A 51 0.23 -3.29 20.04
CA LEU A 51 1.59 -2.76 20.25
C LEU A 51 1.51 -1.41 20.95
N ASP A 52 2.54 -1.10 21.74
CA ASP A 52 2.71 0.27 22.19
C ASP A 52 3.11 1.21 21.03
N MET A 53 3.19 2.52 21.30
CA MET A 53 3.46 3.51 20.24
C MET A 53 4.82 3.28 19.54
N MET A 54 5.85 2.87 20.28
CA MET A 54 7.20 2.71 19.74
C MET A 54 7.29 1.39 18.97
N GLU A 55 6.78 0.30 19.53
CA GLU A 55 6.70 -1.00 18.86
C GLU A 55 5.85 -0.93 17.59
N ARG A 56 4.77 -0.15 17.61
CA ARG A 56 3.94 0.09 16.43
C ARG A 56 4.70 0.84 15.34
N ALA A 57 5.45 1.88 15.70
CA ALA A 57 6.27 2.62 14.74
C ALA A 57 7.34 1.70 14.11
N ASP A 58 8.08 0.96 14.94
CA ASP A 58 9.07 -0.01 14.47
C ASP A 58 8.43 -1.04 13.52
N MET A 59 7.26 -1.57 13.87
CA MET A 59 6.55 -2.53 13.02
C MET A 59 6.09 -1.92 11.69
N LEU A 60 5.64 -0.66 11.66
CA LEU A 60 5.21 0.02 10.44
C LEU A 60 6.37 0.16 9.44
N PHE A 61 7.56 0.57 9.91
CA PHE A 61 8.71 0.82 9.05
C PHE A 61 9.53 -0.45 8.74
N ASP A 62 9.79 -1.29 9.74
CA ASP A 62 10.67 -2.46 9.60
C ASP A 62 9.91 -3.73 9.20
N GLY A 63 8.65 -3.85 9.65
CA GLY A 63 7.81 -5.00 9.34
C GLY A 63 7.57 -5.15 7.84
N LYS A 64 7.51 -6.40 7.37
CA LYS A 64 7.27 -6.73 5.96
C LYS A 64 6.04 -7.61 5.76
N VAL A 65 5.34 -7.39 4.66
CA VAL A 65 4.21 -8.21 4.19
C VAL A 65 4.57 -8.78 2.83
N LYS A 66 4.60 -10.11 2.70
CA LYS A 66 5.01 -10.81 1.47
C LYS A 66 3.82 -11.54 0.87
N PHE A 67 3.69 -11.46 -0.45
CA PHE A 67 2.72 -12.23 -1.23
C PHE A 67 3.45 -12.96 -2.34
N ASP A 68 3.23 -14.26 -2.41
CA ASP A 68 3.79 -15.13 -3.44
C ASP A 68 2.77 -15.29 -4.59
N ASP A 69 3.26 -15.60 -5.79
CA ASP A 69 2.47 -15.89 -6.99
C ASP A 69 1.44 -14.82 -7.35
N VAL A 70 1.80 -13.53 -7.18
CA VAL A 70 0.89 -12.42 -7.49
C VAL A 70 0.76 -12.28 -9.00
N PRO A 71 -0.47 -12.31 -9.56
CA PRO A 71 -0.68 -12.18 -10.99
C PRO A 71 -0.55 -10.71 -11.42
N ALA A 72 -0.09 -10.48 -12.67
CA ALA A 72 0.15 -9.14 -13.18
C ALA A 72 -1.03 -8.15 -13.04
N PRO A 73 -2.33 -8.54 -13.22
CA PRO A 73 -3.45 -7.63 -12.99
C PRO A 73 -3.54 -7.10 -11.55
N ASP A 74 -3.11 -7.88 -10.56
CA ASP A 74 -3.11 -7.47 -9.16
C ASP A 74 -1.99 -6.46 -8.91
N ILE A 75 -0.81 -6.67 -9.50
CA ILE A 75 0.31 -5.72 -9.44
C ILE A 75 -0.07 -4.40 -10.13
N GLN A 76 -0.78 -4.46 -11.26
CA GLN A 76 -1.27 -3.28 -11.98
C GLN A 76 -2.29 -2.47 -11.16
N GLU A 77 -3.21 -3.14 -10.46
CA GLU A 77 -4.13 -2.45 -9.54
C GLU A 77 -3.36 -1.75 -8.41
N VAL A 78 -2.37 -2.42 -7.83
CA VAL A 78 -1.53 -1.80 -6.78
C VAL A 78 -0.76 -0.60 -7.31
N LEU A 79 -0.17 -0.69 -8.50
CA LEU A 79 0.51 0.44 -9.14
C LEU A 79 -0.43 1.64 -9.29
N SER A 80 -1.68 1.42 -9.74
CA SER A 80 -2.66 2.49 -9.83
C SER A 80 -2.97 3.13 -8.47
N LEU A 81 -3.00 2.35 -7.38
CA LEU A 81 -3.20 2.89 -6.03
C LEU A 81 -1.99 3.69 -5.56
N VAL A 82 -0.78 3.21 -5.86
CA VAL A 82 0.47 3.92 -5.55
C VAL A 82 0.54 5.25 -6.32
N ASP A 83 0.16 5.26 -7.60
CA ASP A 83 0.07 6.49 -8.41
C ASP A 83 -0.91 7.52 -7.82
N ASP A 84 -2.10 7.06 -7.43
CA ASP A 84 -3.11 7.92 -6.80
C ASP A 84 -2.59 8.51 -5.49
N HIS A 85 -1.87 7.70 -4.70
CA HIS A 85 -1.33 8.15 -3.43
C HIS A 85 -0.13 9.10 -3.59
N ILE A 86 0.80 8.85 -4.52
CA ILE A 86 1.88 9.78 -4.86
C ILE A 86 1.32 11.15 -5.23
N LYS A 87 0.26 11.19 -6.05
CA LYS A 87 -0.40 12.46 -6.41
C LYS A 87 -1.01 13.17 -5.20
N HIS A 88 -1.58 12.41 -4.27
CA HIS A 88 -2.10 12.98 -3.03
C HIS A 88 -0.97 13.62 -2.21
N GLU A 89 0.11 12.90 -1.94
CA GLU A 89 1.26 13.41 -1.18
C GLU A 89 1.90 14.64 -1.87
N GLN A 90 2.03 14.62 -3.19
CA GLN A 90 2.49 15.78 -3.96
C GLN A 90 1.57 16.99 -3.80
N SER A 91 0.25 16.79 -3.76
CA SER A 91 -0.71 17.89 -3.56
C SER A 91 -0.56 18.53 -2.17
N LEU A 92 -0.30 17.74 -1.12
CA LEU A 92 -0.04 18.27 0.23
C LEU A 92 1.18 19.21 0.24
N ILE A 93 2.26 18.81 -0.45
CA ILE A 93 3.47 19.62 -0.60
C ILE A 93 3.18 20.92 -1.35
N GLU A 94 2.47 20.85 -2.48
CA GLU A 94 2.10 22.01 -3.29
C GLU A 94 1.23 23.01 -2.52
N GLU A 95 0.34 22.50 -1.66
CA GLU A 95 -0.56 23.29 -0.82
C GLU A 95 0.10 23.84 0.45
N ASN A 96 1.37 23.49 0.73
CA ASN A 96 2.08 23.76 1.99
C ASN A 96 1.29 23.25 3.21
N ASP A 97 0.69 22.08 3.09
CA ASP A 97 -0.03 21.45 4.19
C ASP A 97 0.95 21.10 5.34
N PRO A 98 0.58 21.31 6.62
CA PRO A 98 1.44 20.95 7.75
C PRO A 98 1.82 19.46 7.83
N ASP A 99 1.00 18.59 7.24
CA ASP A 99 1.22 17.15 7.21
C ASP A 99 2.06 16.71 6.00
N ALA A 100 2.42 17.63 5.10
CA ALA A 100 3.21 17.32 3.92
C ALA A 100 4.62 16.81 4.27
N ASP A 101 4.96 15.62 3.77
CA ASP A 101 6.27 15.01 3.93
C ASP A 101 6.90 14.64 2.57
N PRO A 102 7.94 15.36 2.13
CA PRO A 102 8.67 15.01 0.91
C PRO A 102 9.29 13.61 0.92
N GLU A 103 9.66 13.07 2.10
CA GLU A 103 10.23 11.72 2.20
C GLU A 103 9.18 10.64 1.87
N GLU A 104 7.91 10.90 2.18
CA GLU A 104 6.79 10.00 1.86
C GLU A 104 6.68 9.80 0.34
N VAL A 105 6.81 10.88 -0.45
CA VAL A 105 6.83 10.79 -1.92
C VAL A 105 7.97 9.90 -2.42
N GLU A 106 9.16 9.99 -1.82
CA GLU A 106 10.32 9.16 -2.20
C GLU A 106 10.09 7.68 -1.88
N ILE A 107 9.46 7.39 -0.73
CA ILE A 107 9.07 6.03 -0.32
C ILE A 107 8.13 5.42 -1.37
N TRP A 108 7.08 6.14 -1.75
CA TRP A 108 6.09 5.64 -2.70
C TRP A 108 6.63 5.52 -4.13
N GLN A 109 7.50 6.44 -4.56
CA GLN A 109 8.21 6.31 -5.84
C GLN A 109 9.13 5.08 -5.87
N THR A 110 9.77 4.78 -4.74
CA THR A 110 10.60 3.57 -4.61
C THR A 110 9.76 2.29 -4.69
N LEU A 111 8.59 2.27 -4.02
CA LEU A 111 7.64 1.17 -4.15
C LEU A 111 7.16 1.02 -5.60
N HIS A 112 6.79 2.13 -6.25
CA HIS A 112 6.33 2.14 -7.63
C HIS A 112 7.36 1.48 -8.57
N ALA A 113 8.61 1.95 -8.53
CA ALA A 113 9.70 1.41 -9.35
C ALA A 113 9.97 -0.08 -9.08
N ARG A 114 9.83 -0.51 -7.80
CA ARG A 114 9.94 -1.93 -7.41
C ARG A 114 8.85 -2.79 -8.06
N LEU A 115 7.60 -2.31 -8.03
CA LEU A 115 6.46 -3.02 -8.62
C LEU A 115 6.48 -3.02 -10.15
N GLU A 116 6.94 -1.94 -10.78
CA GLU A 116 7.16 -1.91 -12.24
C GLU A 116 8.21 -2.93 -12.67
N THR A 117 9.32 -3.03 -11.93
CA THR A 117 10.36 -4.03 -12.21
C THR A 117 9.80 -5.46 -12.16
N SER A 118 8.88 -5.72 -11.22
CA SER A 118 8.17 -7.00 -11.12
C SER A 118 7.27 -7.30 -12.32
N LEU A 119 6.74 -6.29 -13.02
CA LEU A 119 5.98 -6.47 -14.26
C LEU A 119 6.88 -6.65 -15.48
N ASP A 120 7.99 -5.91 -15.56
CA ASP A 120 8.92 -5.95 -16.68
C ASP A 120 9.70 -7.28 -16.76
N TRP A 121 9.80 -8.01 -15.64
CA TRP A 121 10.54 -9.27 -15.55
C TRP A 121 9.74 -10.51 -16.00
N ASP A 122 8.49 -10.37 -16.44
CA ASP A 122 7.71 -11.45 -17.10
C ASP A 122 8.19 -11.72 -18.57
N GLY A 123 9.50 -11.56 -18.85
CA GLY A 123 10.17 -11.72 -20.15
C GLY A 123 11.11 -12.92 -20.27
#